data_AF-A0A967V8W5-F1
#
_entry.id   AF-A0A967V8W5-F1
#
_cell.length_a   1.000
_cell.length_b   1.000
_cell.length_c   1.000
_cell.angle_alpha   90.00
_cell.angle_beta   90.00
_cell.angle_gamma   90.00
#
_symmetry.space_group_name_H-M   'P 1'
#
loop_
_entity.id
_entity.type
_entity.pdbx_description
1 polymer ?
#
loop_
_entity_poly.entity_id
_entity_poly.type
_entity_poly.pdbx_seq_one_letter_code
_entity_poly.pdbx_strand_id
1 'polypeptide(L)'
;MAENGETQQQVTHMNPRIEKDRQSILDAQKKGKGALFKTYLRLSGPGWLQSGITVGGVSFSSSLYLGVLVGVSMMWLQPLAMILGIIMLGAIAYVTLSIRERPLKAINDHVSPVLGWSWLLASMAANLVWSMPQYVLGTRALQQNLSPNFLGGIPDPWGRIICVGFILAICITATMFYGAGGRGVKIFEIIIKSIVSMIVLSFM
;
A
#
# COMPACT_ATOMS: atom_id res chain seq x y z
N MET A 1 10.40 -11.57 58.69
CA MET A 1 9.40 -12.53 58.17
C MET A 1 8.69 -11.81 57.04
N ALA A 2 9.24 -11.92 55.82
CA ALA A 2 8.78 -12.83 54.75
C ALA A 2 7.58 -12.19 54.02
N GLU A 3 7.51 -12.04 52.70
CA GLU A 3 8.26 -12.61 51.58
C GLU A 3 7.94 -11.78 50.32
N ASN A 4 8.85 -11.83 49.35
CA ASN A 4 8.71 -11.37 47.98
C ASN A 4 7.48 -11.94 47.27
N GLY A 5 7.05 -11.30 46.19
CA GLY A 5 6.08 -11.96 45.32
C GLY A 5 5.57 -11.10 44.19
N GLU A 6 6.41 -10.91 43.18
CA GLU A 6 6.04 -10.46 41.85
C GLU A 6 4.69 -11.07 41.42
N THR A 7 3.73 -10.23 41.06
CA THR A 7 2.80 -10.62 40.00
C THR A 7 2.82 -9.50 39.00
N GLN A 8 3.90 -9.50 38.21
CA GLN A 8 3.83 -9.09 36.82
C GLN A 8 2.54 -9.69 36.25
N GLN A 9 1.49 -8.88 36.13
CA GLN A 9 0.39 -9.19 35.24
C GLN A 9 0.98 -9.15 33.84
N GLN A 10 1.52 -10.30 33.49
CA GLN A 10 1.97 -10.74 32.20
C GLN A 10 1.07 -10.13 31.12
N VAL A 11 1.64 -9.18 30.39
CA VAL A 11 0.99 -8.47 29.28
C VAL A 11 0.93 -9.43 28.08
N THR A 12 0.32 -10.59 28.26
CA THR A 12 0.39 -11.72 27.33
C THR A 12 -0.76 -11.68 26.35
N HIS A 13 -0.87 -10.60 25.58
CA HIS A 13 -1.58 -10.57 24.30
C HIS A 13 -0.95 -9.57 23.31
N MET A 14 0.36 -9.32 23.39
CA MET A 14 1.06 -8.71 22.26
C MET A 14 1.10 -9.71 21.10
N ASN A 15 0.68 -9.27 19.92
CA ASN A 15 0.77 -10.07 18.70
C ASN A 15 2.18 -10.66 18.59
N PRO A 16 2.34 -12.00 18.58
CA PRO A 16 3.65 -12.65 18.66
C PRO A 16 4.58 -12.27 17.48
N ARG A 17 4.03 -11.68 16.42
CA ARG A 17 4.81 -11.09 15.31
C ARG A 17 5.48 -9.77 15.69
N ILE A 18 4.77 -8.88 16.39
CA ILE A 18 5.31 -7.58 16.82
C ILE A 18 6.45 -7.78 17.82
N GLU A 19 6.30 -8.74 18.74
CA GLU A 19 7.34 -9.03 19.72
C GLU A 19 8.57 -9.69 19.07
N LYS A 20 8.36 -10.57 18.08
CA LYS A 20 9.46 -11.12 17.26
C LYS A 20 10.19 -10.03 16.48
N ASP A 21 9.47 -9.07 15.91
CA ASP A 21 10.06 -7.96 15.16
C ASP A 21 10.85 -7.05 16.12
N ARG A 22 10.31 -6.77 17.31
CA ARG A 22 11.00 -6.02 18.37
C ARG A 22 12.31 -6.69 18.79
N GLN A 23 12.26 -8.00 19.08
CA GLN A 23 13.45 -8.77 19.44
C GLN A 23 14.49 -8.76 18.31
N SER A 24 14.04 -8.87 17.04
CA SER A 24 14.94 -8.81 15.89
C SER A 24 15.67 -7.47 15.76
N ILE A 25 15.01 -6.35 16.09
CA ILE A 25 15.62 -5.01 16.09
C ILE A 25 16.62 -4.88 17.23
N LEU A 26 16.28 -5.35 18.43
CA LEU A 26 17.17 -5.30 19.60
C LEU A 26 18.44 -6.14 19.40
N ASP A 27 18.31 -7.33 18.81
CA ASP A 27 19.43 -8.19 18.45
C ASP A 27 20.31 -7.57 17.35
N ALA A 28 19.69 -6.88 16.40
CA ALA A 28 20.39 -6.16 15.36
C ALA A 28 21.13 -4.90 15.89
N GLN A 29 20.57 -4.20 16.89
CA GLN A 29 21.27 -3.13 17.60
C GLN A 29 22.54 -3.64 18.29
N LYS A 30 22.47 -4.79 18.95
CA LYS A 30 23.63 -5.42 19.62
C LYS A 30 24.72 -5.86 18.63
N LYS A 31 24.36 -6.21 17.40
CA LYS A 31 25.29 -6.64 16.33
C LYS A 31 25.89 -5.48 15.52
N GLY A 32 25.47 -4.23 15.77
CA GLY A 32 26.02 -3.02 15.16
C GLY A 32 25.18 -2.40 14.04
N LYS A 33 25.60 -1.21 13.58
CA LYS A 33 24.82 -0.34 12.66
C LYS A 33 24.44 -1.00 11.33
N GLY A 34 25.28 -1.89 10.79
CA GLY A 34 25.00 -2.61 9.54
C GLY A 34 23.92 -3.68 9.67
N ALA A 35 23.90 -4.42 10.78
CA ALA A 35 22.87 -5.41 11.07
C ALA A 35 21.51 -4.74 11.33
N LEU A 36 21.53 -3.58 11.99
CA LEU A 36 20.37 -2.73 12.20
C LEU A 36 19.76 -2.28 10.86
N PHE A 37 20.57 -1.72 9.96
CA PHE A 37 20.12 -1.26 8.65
C PHE A 37 19.49 -2.40 7.82
N LYS A 38 20.12 -3.58 7.80
CA LYS A 38 19.59 -4.77 7.13
C LYS A 38 18.25 -5.22 7.70
N THR A 39 18.09 -5.13 9.02
CA THR A 39 16.85 -5.50 9.71
C THR A 39 15.73 -4.52 9.39
N TYR A 40 16.00 -3.22 9.36
CA TYR A 40 15.05 -2.22 8.89
C TYR A 40 14.64 -2.45 7.43
N LEU A 41 15.59 -2.66 6.52
CA LEU A 41 15.28 -2.97 5.12
C LEU A 41 14.37 -4.20 4.97
N ARG A 42 14.55 -5.22 5.81
CA ARG A 42 13.70 -6.41 5.84
C ARG A 42 12.30 -6.11 6.36
N LEU A 43 12.17 -5.24 7.35
CA LEU A 43 10.90 -4.81 7.93
C LEU A 43 10.19 -3.74 7.08
N SER A 44 10.86 -3.12 6.10
CA SER A 44 10.28 -2.12 5.19
C SER A 44 9.31 -2.69 4.13
N GLY A 45 9.11 -4.01 4.08
CA GLY A 45 8.19 -4.68 3.13
C GLY A 45 6.82 -4.01 2.95
N PRO A 46 6.03 -3.72 4.01
CA PRO A 46 4.76 -3.01 3.88
C PRO A 46 4.89 -1.59 3.30
N GLY A 47 6.00 -0.89 3.58
CA GLY A 47 6.25 0.45 3.05
C GLY A 47 6.49 0.46 1.54
N TRP A 48 7.14 -0.56 0.99
CA TRP A 48 7.32 -0.73 -0.46
C TRP A 48 6.01 -1.00 -1.19
N LEU A 49 5.11 -1.77 -0.59
CA LEU A 49 3.78 -1.99 -1.16
C LEU A 49 2.97 -0.68 -1.15
N GLN A 50 3.07 0.07 -0.06
CA GLN A 50 2.38 1.35 0.08
C GLN A 50 2.89 2.42 -0.90
N SER A 51 4.20 2.52 -1.11
CA SER A 51 4.75 3.45 -2.10
C SER A 51 4.26 3.13 -3.51
N GLY A 52 4.17 1.85 -3.88
CA GLY A 52 3.60 1.41 -5.15
C GLY A 52 2.15 1.87 -5.38
N ILE A 53 1.32 1.88 -4.34
CA ILE A 53 -0.07 2.36 -4.43
C ILE A 53 -0.12 3.89 -4.63
N THR A 54 0.81 4.62 -4.03
CA THR A 54 0.88 6.09 -4.15
C THR A 54 1.44 6.58 -5.49
N VAL A 55 2.33 5.80 -6.12
CA VAL A 55 2.81 6.01 -7.50
C VAL A 55 1.79 5.42 -8.48
N GLY A 56 0.56 5.91 -8.38
CA GLY A 56 -0.54 5.54 -9.25
C GLY A 56 -0.65 6.48 -10.44
N GLY A 57 -1.41 6.06 -11.45
CA GLY A 57 -1.59 6.86 -12.65
C GLY A 57 -2.32 8.20 -12.43
N VAL A 58 -3.09 8.35 -11.35
CA VAL A 58 -3.68 9.65 -10.96
C VAL A 58 -2.61 10.64 -10.55
N SER A 59 -1.73 10.24 -9.63
CA SER A 59 -0.61 11.07 -9.17
C SER A 59 0.29 11.44 -10.35
N PHE A 60 0.57 10.49 -11.23
CA PHE A 60 1.34 10.73 -12.45
C PHE A 60 0.67 11.74 -13.39
N SER A 61 -0.61 11.56 -13.72
CA SER A 61 -1.35 12.48 -14.59
C SER A 61 -1.46 13.88 -13.98
N SER A 62 -1.66 13.98 -12.66
CA SER A 62 -1.72 15.26 -11.96
C SER A 62 -0.37 15.98 -11.97
N SER A 63 0.73 15.26 -11.76
CA SER A 63 2.08 15.83 -11.82
C SER A 63 2.44 16.31 -13.23
N LEU A 64 2.09 15.53 -14.26
CA LEU A 64 2.29 15.95 -15.66
C LEU A 64 1.47 17.21 -15.98
N TYR A 65 0.19 17.24 -15.60
CA TYR A 65 -0.68 18.38 -15.87
C TYR A 65 -0.19 19.66 -15.17
N LEU A 66 0.24 19.55 -13.90
CA LEU A 66 0.86 20.66 -13.17
C LEU A 66 2.17 21.12 -13.83
N GLY A 67 3.00 20.19 -14.32
CA GLY A 67 4.24 20.52 -15.03
C GLY A 67 3.99 21.24 -16.36
N VAL A 68 2.95 20.87 -17.10
CA VAL A 68 2.56 21.55 -18.36
C VAL A 68 2.03 22.96 -18.09
N LEU A 69 1.23 23.14 -17.03
CA LEU A 69 0.60 24.44 -16.75
C LEU A 69 1.53 25.44 -16.07
N VAL A 70 2.31 24.99 -15.09
CA VAL A 70 3.04 25.87 -14.17
C VAL A 70 4.56 25.71 -14.31
N GLY A 71 5.01 24.82 -15.21
CA GLY A 71 6.42 24.52 -15.41
C GLY A 71 7.09 24.00 -14.13
N VAL A 72 8.33 24.43 -13.93
CA VAL A 72 9.19 24.01 -12.81
C VAL A 72 8.78 24.68 -11.49
N SER A 73 7.97 25.75 -11.54
CA SER A 73 7.66 26.58 -10.37
C SER A 73 6.93 25.85 -9.24
N MET A 74 6.25 24.75 -9.53
CA MET A 74 5.54 23.91 -8.53
C MET A 74 6.29 22.65 -8.12
N MET A 75 7.55 22.45 -8.52
CA MET A 75 8.30 21.24 -8.14
C MET A 75 8.48 21.07 -6.62
N TRP A 76 8.53 22.16 -5.86
CA TRP A 76 8.66 22.12 -4.40
C TRP A 76 7.41 21.54 -3.69
N LEU A 77 6.25 21.58 -4.34
CA LEU A 77 5.00 21.02 -3.81
C LEU A 77 5.09 19.50 -3.66
N GLN A 78 5.83 18.83 -4.54
CA GLN A 78 5.92 17.38 -4.54
C GLN A 78 6.71 16.83 -3.33
N PRO A 79 7.90 17.34 -2.97
CA PRO A 79 8.56 17.02 -1.70
C PRO A 79 7.70 17.34 -0.48
N LEU A 80 6.97 18.47 -0.48
CA LEU A 80 6.07 18.81 0.62
C LEU A 80 4.97 17.75 0.79
N ALA A 81 4.32 17.37 -0.31
CA ALA A 81 3.29 16.33 -0.30
C ALA A 81 3.85 14.98 0.18
N MET A 82 5.09 14.63 -0.17
CA MET A 82 5.77 13.43 0.32
C MET A 82 5.99 13.48 1.84
N ILE A 83 6.45 14.61 2.38
CA ILE A 83 6.64 14.79 3.83
C ILE A 83 5.31 14.61 4.58
N LEU A 84 4.24 15.26 4.10
CA LEU A 84 2.90 15.12 4.68
C LEU A 84 2.41 13.68 4.62
N GLY A 85 2.67 12.99 3.51
CA GLY A 85 2.38 11.56 3.36
C GLY A 85 3.10 10.72 4.41
N ILE A 86 4.42 10.92 4.59
CA ILE A 86 5.21 10.18 5.60
C ILE A 86 4.66 10.40 7.01
N ILE A 87 4.30 11.64 7.37
CA ILE A 87 3.71 11.96 8.68
C ILE A 87 2.38 11.23 8.87
N MET A 88 1.50 11.27 7.86
CA MET A 88 0.22 10.56 7.88
C MET A 88 0.41 9.04 8.04
N LEU A 89 1.34 8.43 7.31
CA LEU A 89 1.65 7.01 7.43
C LEU A 89 2.22 6.66 8.80
N GLY A 90 3.06 7.52 9.36
CA GLY A 90 3.56 7.40 10.73
C GLY A 90 2.44 7.42 11.77
N ALA A 91 1.47 8.32 11.60
CA ALA A 91 0.30 8.38 12.48
C ALA A 91 -0.57 7.12 12.38
N ILE A 92 -0.84 6.61 11.17
CA ILE A 92 -1.61 5.37 10.98
C ILE A 92 -0.88 4.16 11.59
N ALA A 93 0.44 4.08 11.41
CA ALA A 93 1.25 3.03 12.02
C ALA A 93 1.21 3.10 13.56
N TYR A 94 1.31 4.30 14.12
CA TYR A 94 1.19 4.52 15.56
C TYR A 94 -0.18 4.08 16.09
N VAL A 95 -1.27 4.50 15.44
CA VAL A 95 -2.63 4.09 15.82
C VAL A 95 -2.81 2.58 15.72
N THR A 96 -2.30 1.95 14.65
CA THR A 96 -2.41 0.49 14.44
C THR A 96 -1.59 -0.32 15.44
N LEU A 97 -0.46 0.21 15.91
CA LEU A 97 0.39 -0.45 16.90
C LEU A 97 -0.05 -0.15 18.35
N SER A 98 -0.67 0.99 18.59
CA SER A 98 -1.16 1.41 19.92
C SER A 98 -2.55 0.86 20.24
N ILE A 99 -3.43 0.70 19.25
CA ILE A 99 -4.77 0.13 19.45
C ILE A 99 -4.68 -1.40 19.42
N ARG A 100 -5.09 -2.05 20.52
CA ARG A 100 -5.08 -3.54 20.67
C ARG A 100 -6.28 -4.25 20.06
N GLU A 101 -7.21 -3.49 19.49
CA GLU A 101 -8.44 -3.95 18.90
C GLU A 101 -8.55 -3.51 17.43
N ARG A 102 -9.46 -4.12 16.68
CA ARG A 102 -9.63 -3.79 15.26
C ARG A 102 -10.11 -2.33 15.14
N PRO A 103 -9.59 -1.51 14.21
CA PRO A 103 -9.94 -0.10 14.08
C PRO A 103 -11.45 0.17 14.02
N LEU A 104 -12.19 -0.69 13.31
CA LEU A 104 -13.65 -0.64 13.23
C LEU A 104 -14.32 -0.84 14.60
N LYS A 105 -13.84 -1.80 15.37
CA LYS A 105 -14.36 -2.11 16.71
C LYS A 105 -14.05 -0.97 17.68
N ALA A 106 -12.84 -0.41 17.60
CA ALA A 106 -12.44 0.75 18.39
C ALA A 106 -13.36 1.96 18.16
N ILE A 107 -13.66 2.27 16.90
CA ILE A 107 -14.55 3.39 16.54
C ILE A 107 -15.98 3.13 17.00
N ASN A 108 -16.46 1.89 16.82
CA ASN A 108 -17.80 1.48 17.23
C ASN A 108 -17.99 1.59 18.76
N ASP A 109 -16.98 1.18 19.52
CA ASP A 109 -17.06 1.08 20.98
C ASP A 109 -16.72 2.41 21.68
N HIS A 110 -15.81 3.23 21.13
CA HIS A 110 -15.35 4.48 21.76
C HIS A 110 -15.97 5.76 21.21
N VAL A 111 -16.60 5.74 20.01
CA VAL A 111 -17.19 6.95 19.40
C VAL A 111 -18.68 6.78 19.16
N SER A 112 -19.04 5.96 18.18
CA SER A 112 -20.44 5.56 17.95
C SER A 112 -20.51 4.46 16.88
N PRO A 113 -21.52 3.57 16.96
CA PRO A 113 -21.70 2.53 15.97
C PRO A 113 -21.99 3.08 14.57
N VAL A 114 -22.77 4.15 14.47
CA VAL A 114 -23.08 4.79 13.18
C VAL A 114 -21.81 5.26 12.50
N LEU A 115 -20.89 5.91 13.22
CA LEU A 115 -19.64 6.39 12.66
C LEU A 115 -18.74 5.23 12.19
N GLY A 116 -18.71 4.11 12.91
CA GLY A 116 -17.97 2.91 12.51
C GLY A 116 -18.48 2.33 11.18
N TRP A 117 -19.80 2.19 11.03
CA TRP A 117 -20.43 1.71 9.80
C TRP A 117 -20.28 2.70 8.64
N SER A 118 -20.44 4.00 8.90
CA SER A 118 -20.17 5.05 7.89
C SER A 118 -18.72 5.04 7.43
N TRP A 119 -17.76 4.88 8.34
CA TRP A 119 -16.34 4.79 7.99
C TRP A 119 -16.03 3.57 7.11
N LEU A 120 -16.65 2.42 7.39
CA LEU A 120 -16.53 1.24 6.54
C LEU A 120 -17.08 1.48 5.13
N LEU A 121 -18.29 2.03 5.02
CA LEU A 121 -18.89 2.34 3.71
C LEU A 121 -18.06 3.39 2.95
N ALA A 122 -17.60 4.45 3.62
CA ALA A 122 -16.74 5.46 3.05
C ALA A 122 -15.42 4.86 2.55
N SER A 123 -14.81 3.96 3.33
CA SER A 123 -13.59 3.26 2.94
C SER A 123 -13.79 2.36 1.73
N MET A 124 -14.92 1.65 1.64
CA MET A 124 -15.27 0.84 0.47
C MET A 124 -15.47 1.72 -0.77
N ALA A 125 -16.22 2.82 -0.65
CA ALA A 125 -16.44 3.77 -1.73
C ALA A 125 -15.13 4.40 -2.21
N ALA A 126 -14.24 4.78 -1.28
CA ALA A 126 -12.93 5.33 -1.60
C ALA A 126 -12.07 4.34 -2.40
N ASN A 127 -12.09 3.05 -2.05
CA ASN A 127 -11.37 2.01 -2.80
C ASN A 127 -11.93 1.84 -4.22
N LEU A 128 -13.25 1.96 -4.42
CA LEU A 128 -13.86 1.92 -5.76
C LEU A 128 -13.42 3.13 -6.60
N VAL A 129 -13.48 4.34 -6.02
CA VAL A 129 -13.04 5.57 -6.69
C VAL A 129 -11.56 5.50 -7.04
N TRP A 130 -10.72 4.98 -6.14
CA TRP A 130 -9.28 4.84 -6.36
C TRP A 130 -8.94 3.84 -7.48
N SER A 131 -9.79 2.84 -7.68
CA SER A 131 -9.60 1.82 -8.71
C SER A 131 -9.93 2.34 -10.11
N MET A 132 -10.90 3.27 -10.24
CA MET A 132 -11.40 3.74 -11.54
C MET A 132 -10.29 4.26 -12.47
N PRO A 133 -9.38 5.16 -12.05
CA PRO A 133 -8.33 5.65 -12.91
C PRO A 133 -7.32 4.57 -13.32
N GLN A 134 -7.09 3.58 -12.45
CA GLN A 134 -6.18 2.47 -12.74
C GLN A 134 -6.73 1.59 -13.87
N TYR A 135 -8.04 1.31 -13.86
CA TYR A 135 -8.71 0.60 -14.95
C TYR A 135 -8.72 1.41 -16.25
N VAL A 136 -8.96 2.72 -16.17
CA VAL A 136 -8.91 3.59 -17.36
C VAL A 136 -7.51 3.58 -17.98
N LEU A 137 -6.46 3.70 -17.17
CA LEU A 137 -5.10 3.70 -17.69
C LEU A 137 -4.67 2.32 -18.19
N GLY A 138 -5.03 1.25 -17.50
CA GLY A 138 -4.76 -0.12 -17.95
C GLY A 138 -5.42 -0.44 -19.29
N THR A 139 -6.70 -0.06 -19.45
CA THR A 139 -7.41 -0.26 -20.73
C THR A 139 -6.81 0.56 -21.86
N ARG A 140 -6.44 1.82 -21.61
CA ARG A 140 -5.77 2.67 -22.60
C ARG A 140 -4.37 2.15 -22.95
N ALA A 141 -3.60 1.66 -21.97
CA ALA A 141 -2.31 1.05 -22.22
C ALA A 141 -2.43 -0.19 -23.11
N LEU A 142 -3.41 -1.07 -22.84
CA LEU A 142 -3.66 -2.27 -23.65
C LEU A 142 -4.08 -1.94 -25.09
N GLN A 143 -5.02 -1.01 -25.25
CA GLN A 143 -5.56 -0.63 -26.55
C GLN A 143 -4.58 0.20 -27.38
N GLN A 144 -3.87 1.16 -26.77
CA GLN A 144 -3.04 2.12 -27.50
C GLN A 144 -1.57 1.69 -27.62
N ASN A 145 -1.02 0.95 -26.66
CA ASN A 145 0.41 0.62 -26.64
C ASN A 145 0.70 -0.84 -26.98
N LEU A 146 -0.07 -1.79 -26.43
CA LEU A 146 0.25 -3.22 -26.53
C LEU A 146 -0.40 -3.94 -27.71
N SER A 147 -1.59 -3.52 -28.14
CA SER A 147 -2.33 -4.23 -29.21
C SER A 147 -3.28 -3.33 -30.00
N PRO A 148 -2.76 -2.27 -30.66
CA PRO A 148 -3.57 -1.34 -31.44
C PRO A 148 -4.40 -2.03 -32.53
N ASN A 149 -3.87 -3.08 -33.17
CA ASN A 149 -4.55 -3.77 -34.27
C ASN A 149 -5.55 -4.84 -33.83
N PHE A 150 -5.41 -5.43 -32.63
CA PHE A 150 -6.30 -6.52 -32.16
C PHE A 150 -7.33 -6.04 -31.13
N LEU A 151 -6.95 -5.15 -30.21
CA LEU A 151 -7.85 -4.61 -29.17
C LEU A 151 -8.28 -3.17 -29.45
N GLY A 152 -7.50 -2.38 -30.19
CA GLY A 152 -7.88 -1.04 -30.65
C GLY A 152 -8.79 -1.03 -31.88
N GLY A 153 -8.83 -2.13 -32.65
CA GLY A 153 -9.70 -2.30 -33.82
C GLY A 153 -11.13 -2.76 -33.50
N ILE A 154 -11.41 -3.16 -32.25
CA ILE A 154 -12.76 -3.55 -31.81
C ILE A 154 -13.54 -2.27 -31.48
N PRO A 155 -14.73 -2.05 -32.07
CA PRO A 155 -15.54 -0.88 -31.76
C PRO A 155 -15.85 -0.76 -30.26
N ASP A 156 -15.79 0.47 -29.75
CA ASP A 156 -16.35 0.78 -28.43
C ASP A 156 -17.88 0.52 -28.46
N PRO A 157 -18.47 -0.09 -27.41
CA PRO A 157 -17.91 -0.35 -26.09
C PRO A 157 -17.30 -1.75 -25.91
N TRP A 158 -17.38 -2.63 -26.90
CA TRP A 158 -17.00 -4.05 -26.75
C TRP A 158 -15.51 -4.25 -26.52
N GLY A 159 -14.65 -3.52 -27.23
CA GLY A 159 -13.20 -3.59 -27.04
C GLY A 159 -12.79 -3.18 -25.61
N ARG A 160 -13.43 -2.13 -25.08
CA ARG A 160 -13.21 -1.67 -23.71
C ARG A 160 -13.67 -2.68 -22.67
N ILE A 161 -14.85 -3.29 -22.85
CA ILE A 161 -15.39 -4.31 -21.93
C ILE A 161 -14.45 -5.53 -21.87
N ILE A 162 -13.93 -5.99 -23.01
CA ILE A 162 -12.98 -7.11 -23.07
C ILE A 162 -11.69 -6.76 -22.30
N CYS A 163 -11.13 -5.57 -22.53
CA CYS A 163 -9.93 -5.13 -21.79
C CYS A 163 -10.18 -5.02 -20.29
N VAL A 164 -11.32 -4.45 -19.86
CA VAL A 164 -11.68 -4.36 -18.44
C VAL A 164 -11.84 -5.76 -17.84
N GLY A 165 -12.55 -6.67 -18.52
CA GLY A 165 -12.74 -8.04 -18.07
C GLY A 165 -11.43 -8.81 -17.95
N PHE A 166 -10.51 -8.62 -18.89
CA PHE A 166 -9.19 -9.22 -18.86
C PHE A 166 -8.34 -8.70 -17.68
N ILE A 167 -8.31 -7.37 -17.48
CA ILE A 167 -7.62 -6.77 -16.33
C ILE A 167 -8.23 -7.27 -15.01
N LEU A 168 -9.56 -7.32 -14.93
CA LEU A 168 -10.28 -7.82 -13.75
C LEU A 168 -9.92 -9.28 -13.46
N ALA A 169 -9.85 -10.14 -14.48
CA ALA A 169 -9.45 -11.54 -14.33
C ALA A 169 -8.01 -11.66 -13.78
N ILE A 170 -7.09 -10.84 -14.28
CA ILE A 170 -5.71 -10.77 -13.75
C ILE A 170 -5.74 -10.32 -12.29
N CYS A 171 -6.49 -9.26 -11.95
CA CYS A 171 -6.59 -8.75 -10.59
C CYS A 171 -7.14 -9.79 -9.62
N ILE A 172 -8.24 -10.47 -9.96
CA ILE A 172 -8.83 -11.55 -9.14
C ILE A 172 -7.82 -12.67 -8.93
N THR A 173 -7.18 -13.12 -10.01
CA THR A 173 -6.15 -14.17 -9.95
C THR A 173 -5.01 -13.75 -9.02
N ALA A 174 -4.48 -12.54 -9.19
CA ALA A 174 -3.42 -12.00 -8.35
C ALA A 174 -3.84 -11.89 -6.86
N THR A 175 -5.08 -11.45 -6.58
CA THR A 175 -5.63 -11.40 -5.22
C THR A 175 -5.74 -12.79 -4.60
N MET A 176 -6.18 -13.79 -5.36
CA MET A 176 -6.25 -15.18 -4.89
C MET A 176 -4.85 -15.75 -4.60
N PHE A 177 -3.87 -15.50 -5.48
CA PHE A 177 -2.47 -15.89 -5.25
C PHE A 177 -1.85 -15.19 -4.04
N TYR A 178 -2.26 -13.96 -3.74
CA TYR A 178 -1.85 -13.25 -2.54
C TYR A 178 -2.47 -13.87 -1.28
N GLY A 179 -3.77 -14.19 -1.32
CA GLY A 179 -4.52 -14.79 -0.20
C GLY A 179 -4.09 -16.23 0.13
N ALA A 180 -3.60 -17.00 -0.85
CA ALA A 180 -3.13 -18.36 -0.66
C ALA A 180 -1.84 -18.47 0.19
N GLY A 181 -1.16 -17.36 0.46
CA GLY A 181 0.01 -17.30 1.35
C GLY A 181 1.26 -18.01 0.82
N GLY A 182 2.41 -17.73 1.43
CA GLY A 182 3.67 -18.41 1.09
C GLY A 182 4.42 -17.81 -0.12
N ARG A 183 4.67 -18.62 -1.16
CA ARG A 183 5.49 -18.24 -2.33
C ARG A 183 4.83 -17.17 -3.21
N GLY A 184 3.49 -17.12 -3.27
CA GLY A 184 2.75 -16.13 -4.07
C GLY A 184 3.01 -14.68 -3.67
N VAL A 185 3.08 -14.41 -2.36
CA VAL A 185 3.40 -13.07 -1.84
C VAL A 185 4.80 -12.62 -2.24
N LYS A 186 5.79 -13.52 -2.24
CA LYS A 186 7.16 -13.20 -2.66
C LYS A 186 7.24 -12.89 -4.15
N ILE A 187 6.54 -13.65 -4.99
CA ILE A 187 6.49 -13.40 -6.44
C ILE A 187 5.82 -12.06 -6.71
N PHE A 188 4.72 -11.76 -6.02
CA PHE A 188 4.04 -10.47 -6.12
C PHE A 188 4.96 -9.31 -5.72
N GLU A 189 5.69 -9.44 -4.61
CA GLU A 189 6.65 -8.43 -4.17
C GLU A 189 7.78 -8.20 -5.19
N ILE A 190 8.29 -9.27 -5.82
CA ILE A 190 9.30 -9.18 -6.89
C ILE A 190 8.74 -8.48 -8.13
N ILE A 191 7.53 -8.84 -8.56
CA ILE A 191 6.87 -8.21 -9.71
C ILE A 191 6.66 -6.71 -9.45
N ILE A 192 6.13 -6.34 -8.28
CA ILE A 192 5.93 -4.94 -7.91
C ILE A 192 7.26 -4.18 -7.92
N LYS A 193 8.30 -4.72 -7.28
CA LYS A 193 9.64 -4.10 -7.29
C LYS A 193 10.17 -3.92 -8.71
N SER A 194 10.01 -4.91 -9.58
CA SER A 194 10.45 -4.84 -10.98
C SER A 194 9.70 -3.77 -11.76
N ILE A 195 8.36 -3.69 -11.61
CA ILE A 195 7.54 -2.68 -12.30
C ILE A 195 7.92 -1.29 -11.82
N VAL A 196 8.06 -1.08 -10.52
CA VAL A 196 8.45 0.22 -9.96
C VAL A 196 9.85 0.63 -10.43
N SER A 197 10.83 -0.28 -10.41
CA SER A 197 12.17 -0.02 -10.93
C SER A 197 12.17 0.33 -12.42
N MET A 198 11.34 -0.35 -13.22
CA MET A 198 11.20 -0.06 -14.65
C MET A 198 10.56 1.31 -14.90
N ILE A 199 9.56 1.70 -14.11
CA ILE A 199 8.95 3.03 -14.18
C ILE A 199 9.99 4.11 -13.89
N VAL A 200 10.75 3.96 -12.80
CA VAL A 200 11.81 4.93 -12.45
C VAL A 200 12.84 5.05 -13.56
N LEU A 201 13.27 3.93 -14.15
CA LEU A 201 14.22 3.91 -15.25
C LEU A 201 13.67 4.54 -16.53
N SER A 202 12.36 4.49 -16.75
CA SER A 202 11.72 5.09 -17.92
C SER A 202 11.61 6.63 -17.84
N PHE A 203 11.72 7.21 -16.63
CA PHE A 203 11.62 8.65 -16.38
C PHE A 203 12.96 9.31 -15.98
N MET A 204 14.04 8.53 -15.84
CA MET A 204 15.41 9.05 -15.71
C MET A 204 15.99 9.34 -17.09
#